data_AF-A0A7Y0B8S2-F1
#
_entry.id   AF-A0A7Y0B8S2-F1
#
_cell.length_a   1.000
_cell.length_b   1.000
_cell.length_c   1.000
_cell.angle_alpha   90.00
_cell.angle_beta   90.00
_cell.angle_gamma   90.00
#
_symmetry.space_group_name_H-M   'P 1'
#
loop_
_entity.id
_entity.type
_entity.pdbx_description
1 polymer ?
#
loop_
_entity_poly.entity_id
_entity_poly.type
_entity_poly.pdbx_seq_one_letter_code
_entity_poly.pdbx_strand_id
1 'polypeptide(L)'
;MSGTGPHGRHDDRPADASTTGPVPPDRPADTPTAGPAPPDRPAVARPADTPTAGPVPPDPLPGGRPGDPLTAGPAPPRLPPPTTAPAPGGSFAGPFAATSIATAAGTAARGPDLDAAVLPYLPAESPRDGAPSLGSSLALDEGDLVLDGRSLDLALVVGAEALRQALELGVATQAGSDRLNTPFGFDRLAISAYAHDLPTRKEFLTMELVRCLSSDRRVTDVREVFFDDDPRYLELRPGLDEETHRRELAAAHAARVYAVFAVVDTIASTALTLRARGTP
;
A
#
# COMPACT_ATOMS: atom_id res chain seq x y z
N MET A 1 66.60 -20.17 12.41
CA MET A 1 66.19 -21.44 13.05
C MET A 1 64.66 -21.48 12.96
N SER A 2 64.04 -21.73 11.81
CA SER A 2 63.99 -22.98 11.02
C SER A 2 63.63 -24.17 11.88
N GLY A 3 62.34 -24.51 11.89
CA GLY A 3 61.76 -25.65 12.60
C GLY A 3 60.48 -26.12 11.90
N THR A 4 60.66 -26.73 10.74
CA THR A 4 59.64 -27.44 9.96
C THR A 4 59.40 -28.82 10.58
N GLY A 5 58.14 -29.23 10.75
CA GLY A 5 57.78 -30.59 11.15
C GLY A 5 56.39 -30.99 10.66
N PRO A 6 56.28 -31.91 9.69
CA PRO A 6 55.01 -32.46 9.22
C PRO A 6 54.85 -33.94 9.62
N HIS A 7 53.72 -34.29 10.22
CA HIS A 7 53.17 -35.65 10.34
C HIS A 7 51.67 -35.46 10.67
N GLY A 8 50.68 -36.08 10.03
CA GLY A 8 50.63 -37.25 9.18
C GLY A 8 49.49 -38.16 9.68
N ARG A 9 48.73 -38.72 8.74
CA ARG A 9 47.71 -39.81 8.85
C ARG A 9 46.28 -39.36 9.18
N HIS A 10 45.30 -39.58 8.29
CA HIS A 10 44.69 -40.81 7.73
C HIS A 10 43.60 -41.40 8.63
N ASP A 11 42.56 -41.88 7.94
CA ASP A 11 41.42 -42.68 8.39
C ASP A 11 40.21 -41.83 8.88
N ASP A 12 38.96 -42.08 8.52
CA ASP A 12 38.37 -43.15 7.74
C ASP A 12 36.94 -42.74 7.32
N ARG A 13 36.50 -43.29 6.19
CA ARG A 13 35.13 -43.17 5.63
C ARG A 13 34.19 -44.09 6.43
N PRO A 14 32.91 -43.71 6.64
CA PRO A 14 31.81 -44.36 5.90
C PRO A 14 30.67 -43.35 5.66
N ALA A 15 29.59 -43.58 4.93
CA ALA A 15 29.13 -44.54 3.94
C ALA A 15 27.89 -43.86 3.31
N ASP A 16 27.72 -44.01 2.00
CA ASP A 16 26.58 -43.50 1.26
C ASP A 16 25.26 -44.12 1.76
N ALA A 17 24.36 -43.29 2.28
CA ALA A 17 22.97 -43.67 2.51
C ALA A 17 22.14 -43.22 1.29
N SER A 18 22.10 -44.09 0.28
CA SER A 18 21.15 -43.99 -0.82
C SER A 18 19.73 -44.20 -0.29
N THR A 19 18.99 -43.12 -0.06
CA THR A 19 17.55 -43.18 0.20
C THR A 19 16.83 -43.25 -1.14
N THR A 20 16.50 -44.48 -1.56
CA THR A 20 15.57 -44.75 -2.65
C THR A 20 14.16 -44.36 -2.19
N GLY A 21 13.71 -43.16 -2.58
CA GLY A 21 12.33 -42.73 -2.39
C GLY A 21 11.37 -43.49 -3.30
N PRO A 22 10.10 -43.68 -2.90
CA PRO A 22 9.11 -44.42 -3.66
C PRO A 22 8.76 -43.72 -4.98
N VAL A 23 8.74 -44.52 -6.05
CA VAL A 23 8.27 -44.16 -7.39
C VAL A 23 6.78 -43.80 -7.31
N PRO A 24 6.35 -42.58 -7.73
CA PRO A 24 4.93 -42.26 -7.82
C PRO A 24 4.26 -43.08 -8.94
N PRO A 25 3.01 -43.52 -8.76
CA PRO A 25 2.29 -44.28 -9.77
C PRO A 25 2.04 -43.43 -11.03
N ASP A 26 2.13 -44.11 -12.18
CA ASP A 26 1.84 -43.59 -13.51
C ASP A 26 0.53 -42.79 -13.55
N ARG A 27 0.65 -41.53 -13.96
CA ARG A 27 -0.48 -40.66 -14.26
C ARG A 27 -1.02 -41.09 -15.65
N PRO A 28 -2.29 -41.49 -15.78
CA PRO A 28 -2.85 -41.81 -17.09
C PRO A 28 -2.88 -40.54 -17.96
N ALA A 29 -2.56 -40.72 -19.24
CA ALA A 29 -2.51 -39.66 -20.24
C ALA A 29 -3.89 -38.99 -20.41
N ASP A 30 -3.96 -37.71 -20.06
CA ASP A 30 -5.10 -36.86 -20.40
C ASP A 30 -5.21 -36.75 -21.92
N THR A 31 -6.31 -37.29 -22.44
CA THR A 31 -6.68 -37.15 -23.85
C THR A 31 -7.24 -35.74 -24.06
N PRO A 32 -6.72 -34.95 -25.01
CA PRO A 32 -7.24 -33.61 -25.24
C PRO A 32 -8.64 -33.69 -25.88
N THR A 33 -9.66 -33.38 -25.09
CA THR A 33 -11.01 -33.10 -25.57
C THR A 33 -10.96 -31.84 -26.42
N ALA A 34 -11.24 -31.98 -27.72
CA ALA A 34 -11.36 -30.87 -28.66
C ALA A 34 -12.47 -29.91 -28.19
N GLY A 35 -12.08 -28.70 -27.82
CA GLY A 35 -13.01 -27.61 -27.50
C GLY A 35 -13.76 -27.14 -28.76
N PRO A 36 -15.04 -26.74 -28.63
CA PRO A 36 -15.83 -26.27 -29.76
C PRO A 36 -15.27 -24.97 -30.34
N ALA A 37 -15.34 -24.86 -31.67
CA ALA A 37 -14.87 -23.72 -32.44
C ALA A 37 -15.55 -22.40 -31.99
N PRO A 38 -14.80 -21.28 -31.92
CA PRO A 38 -15.37 -19.99 -31.57
C PRO A 38 -16.31 -19.47 -32.66
N PRO A 39 -17.41 -18.79 -32.30
CA PRO A 39 -18.32 -18.19 -33.28
C PRO A 39 -17.70 -17.00 -33.99
N ASP A 40 -18.04 -16.85 -35.27
CA ASP A 40 -17.64 -15.78 -36.17
C ASP A 40 -17.85 -14.39 -35.56
N ARG A 41 -16.78 -13.60 -35.51
CA ARG A 41 -16.84 -12.18 -35.16
C ARG A 41 -17.45 -11.39 -36.33
N PRO A 42 -18.48 -10.55 -36.08
CA PRO A 42 -18.96 -9.63 -37.10
C PRO A 42 -17.96 -8.51 -37.38
N ALA A 43 -17.84 -8.16 -38.66
CA ALA A 43 -16.96 -7.12 -39.18
C ALA A 43 -17.30 -5.74 -38.57
N VAL A 44 -16.32 -5.13 -37.89
CA VAL A 44 -16.43 -3.78 -37.36
C VAL A 44 -16.20 -2.78 -38.50
N ALA A 45 -17.23 -1.98 -38.80
CA ALA A 45 -17.16 -0.88 -39.75
C ALA A 45 -16.22 0.22 -39.23
N ARG A 46 -15.31 0.67 -40.08
CA ARG A 46 -14.43 1.83 -39.84
C ARG A 46 -15.25 3.12 -39.77
N PRO A 47 -15.08 3.98 -38.75
CA PRO A 47 -15.60 5.34 -38.80
C PRO A 47 -14.74 6.24 -39.69
N ALA A 48 -15.41 7.15 -40.38
CA ALA A 48 -14.88 8.09 -41.36
C ALA A 48 -14.09 9.24 -40.72
N ASP A 49 -13.19 9.79 -41.54
CA ASP A 49 -12.27 10.89 -41.27
C ASP A 49 -12.94 12.15 -40.72
N THR A 50 -12.40 12.66 -39.61
CA THR A 50 -12.74 13.98 -39.05
C THR A 50 -11.85 15.05 -39.69
N PRO A 51 -12.39 16.16 -40.21
CA PRO A 51 -11.59 17.21 -40.83
C PRO A 51 -10.89 18.10 -39.79
N THR A 52 -9.59 18.32 -40.04
CA THR A 52 -8.68 19.23 -39.32
C THR A 52 -9.17 20.67 -39.34
N ALA A 53 -9.49 21.24 -38.17
CA ALA A 53 -9.71 22.67 -37.99
C ALA A 53 -8.35 23.40 -37.86
N GLY A 54 -8.16 24.44 -38.66
CA GLY A 54 -6.95 25.27 -38.69
C GLY A 54 -6.79 26.19 -37.48
N PRO A 55 -5.60 26.79 -37.30
CA PRO A 55 -5.23 27.56 -36.11
C PRO A 55 -5.94 28.91 -36.04
N VAL A 56 -6.54 29.19 -34.87
CA VAL A 56 -7.14 30.48 -34.50
C VAL A 56 -6.01 31.44 -34.06
N PRO A 57 -5.93 32.67 -34.60
CA PRO A 57 -4.93 33.65 -34.16
C PRO A 57 -5.27 34.19 -32.76
N PRO A 58 -4.25 34.53 -31.94
CA PRO A 58 -4.46 35.06 -30.59
C PRO A 58 -4.99 36.49 -30.61
N ASP A 59 -5.92 36.75 -29.69
CA ASP A 59 -6.49 38.07 -29.41
C ASP A 59 -5.42 39.05 -28.88
N PRO A 60 -5.42 40.32 -29.32
CA PRO A 60 -4.50 41.33 -28.79
C PRO A 60 -4.93 41.80 -27.40
N LEU A 61 -3.99 41.76 -26.46
CA LEU A 61 -4.15 42.25 -25.09
C LEU A 61 -4.45 43.77 -25.05
N PRO A 62 -5.38 44.25 -24.20
CA PRO A 62 -5.63 45.67 -24.02
C PRO A 62 -4.51 46.33 -23.21
N GLY A 63 -3.86 47.33 -23.83
CA GLY A 63 -2.84 48.16 -23.21
C GLY A 63 -3.40 49.03 -22.08
N GLY A 64 -2.80 48.90 -20.89
CA GLY A 64 -3.05 49.76 -19.75
C GLY A 64 -2.48 51.16 -19.96
N ARG A 65 -3.31 52.19 -19.75
CA ARG A 65 -2.89 53.59 -19.67
C ARG A 65 -2.24 53.88 -18.31
N PRO A 66 -1.07 54.52 -18.26
CA PRO A 66 -0.50 55.02 -17.02
C PRO A 66 -1.01 56.44 -16.74
N GLY A 67 -1.63 56.65 -15.59
CA GLY A 67 -1.88 57.98 -15.04
C GLY A 67 -3.24 58.12 -14.38
N ASP A 68 -3.36 57.68 -13.13
CA ASP A 68 -4.39 58.20 -12.23
C ASP A 68 -3.82 58.32 -10.80
N PRO A 69 -3.81 59.52 -10.19
CA PRO A 69 -3.31 59.72 -8.85
C PRO A 69 -4.28 59.22 -7.78
N LEU A 70 -3.73 58.40 -6.88
CA LEU A 70 -4.22 57.91 -5.59
C LEU A 70 -5.37 58.73 -4.97
N THR A 71 -6.60 58.26 -5.14
CA THR A 71 -7.73 58.64 -4.29
C THR A 71 -7.80 57.66 -3.13
N ALA A 72 -7.63 58.14 -1.90
CA ALA A 72 -7.70 57.35 -0.68
C ALA A 72 -9.10 56.72 -0.55
N GLY A 73 -9.17 55.39 -0.68
CA GLY A 73 -10.39 54.62 -0.48
C GLY A 73 -10.84 54.59 0.99
N PRO A 74 -12.15 54.42 1.24
CA PRO A 74 -12.72 54.37 2.59
C PRO A 74 -12.16 53.20 3.40
N ALA A 75 -11.96 53.43 4.70
CA ALA A 75 -11.41 52.46 5.63
C ALA A 75 -12.20 51.14 5.63
N PRO A 76 -11.53 49.98 5.73
CA PRO A 76 -12.19 48.68 5.74
C PRO A 76 -13.08 48.52 6.99
N PRO A 77 -14.22 47.81 6.87
CA PRO A 77 -15.08 47.53 8.00
C PRO A 77 -14.35 46.70 9.06
N ARG A 78 -14.52 47.09 10.32
CA ARG A 78 -13.99 46.35 11.48
C ARG A 78 -14.57 44.93 11.49
N LEU A 79 -13.69 43.93 11.56
CA LEU A 79 -14.07 42.53 11.75
C LEU A 79 -14.81 42.37 13.11
N PRO A 80 -15.88 41.56 13.16
CA PRO A 80 -16.53 41.21 14.42
C PRO A 80 -15.58 40.36 15.30
N PRO A 81 -15.75 40.39 16.63
CA PRO A 81 -14.95 39.57 17.54
C PRO A 81 -15.18 38.07 17.27
N PRO A 82 -14.19 37.21 17.54
CA PRO A 82 -14.30 35.77 17.30
C PRO A 82 -15.41 35.17 18.18
N THR A 83 -16.46 34.66 17.52
CA THR A 83 -17.48 33.84 18.17
C THR A 83 -16.84 32.58 18.70
N THR A 84 -16.99 32.35 20.00
CA THR A 84 -16.53 31.16 20.72
C THR A 84 -17.13 29.91 20.06
N ALA A 85 -16.28 29.05 19.50
CA ALA A 85 -16.70 27.80 18.89
C ALA A 85 -17.33 26.87 19.95
N PRO A 86 -18.45 26.20 19.66
CA PRO A 86 -19.02 25.19 20.55
C PRO A 86 -18.08 23.97 20.62
N ALA A 87 -17.95 23.41 21.82
CA ALA A 87 -17.12 22.23 22.06
C ALA A 87 -17.56 21.02 21.20
N PRO A 88 -16.63 20.25 20.62
CA PRO A 88 -16.97 19.03 19.91
C PRO A 88 -17.33 17.92 20.91
N GLY A 89 -18.63 17.81 21.20
CA GLY A 89 -19.24 16.75 22.02
C GLY A 89 -19.93 15.66 21.20
N GLY A 90 -19.50 15.42 19.95
CA GLY A 90 -20.08 14.41 19.09
C GLY A 90 -19.30 13.09 19.12
N SER A 91 -19.68 12.19 20.00
CA SER A 91 -19.25 10.78 19.94
C SER A 91 -19.91 10.10 18.74
N PHE A 92 -19.18 10.00 17.63
CA PHE A 92 -19.54 9.12 16.51
C PHE A 92 -18.76 7.81 16.65
N ALA A 93 -19.25 6.95 17.52
CA ALA A 93 -18.83 5.55 17.58
C ALA A 93 -19.57 4.75 16.50
N GLY A 94 -19.03 4.77 15.28
CA GLY A 94 -19.38 3.80 14.24
C GLY A 94 -18.32 2.70 14.18
N PRO A 95 -18.69 1.42 14.04
CA PRO A 95 -17.70 0.35 13.89
C PRO A 95 -17.12 0.41 12.47
N PHE A 96 -15.81 0.58 12.34
CA PHE A 96 -15.11 0.35 11.09
C PHE A 96 -14.11 -0.79 11.28
N ALA A 97 -14.51 -1.94 10.76
CA ALA A 97 -13.71 -3.15 10.71
C ALA A 97 -12.80 -3.10 9.47
N ALA A 98 -11.53 -3.48 9.65
CA ALA A 98 -10.80 -4.15 8.59
C ALA A 98 -11.65 -5.37 8.19
N THR A 99 -12.33 -5.32 7.05
CA THR A 99 -13.18 -6.44 6.63
C THR A 99 -12.49 -7.18 5.50
N SER A 100 -12.01 -8.35 5.90
CA SER A 100 -11.62 -9.48 5.07
C SER A 100 -12.68 -9.89 4.06
N ILE A 101 -12.24 -10.41 2.91
CA ILE A 101 -13.09 -10.97 1.87
C ILE A 101 -13.50 -12.38 2.30
N ALA A 102 -14.78 -12.57 2.62
CA ALA A 102 -15.38 -13.89 2.80
C ALA A 102 -16.10 -14.34 1.52
N THR A 103 -15.74 -15.53 1.03
CA THR A 103 -16.43 -16.25 -0.06
C THR A 103 -17.71 -16.91 0.46
N ALA A 104 -18.78 -16.87 -0.33
CA ALA A 104 -20.12 -17.27 0.08
C ALA A 104 -20.45 -18.78 -0.03
N ALA A 105 -21.26 -19.21 0.94
CA ALA A 105 -22.30 -20.26 0.97
C ALA A 105 -21.91 -21.76 1.12
N GLY A 106 -22.19 -22.29 2.32
CA GLY A 106 -22.28 -23.73 2.60
C GLY A 106 -22.42 -24.07 4.09
N THR A 107 -23.64 -24.29 4.53
CA THR A 107 -24.15 -25.00 5.73
C THR A 107 -23.15 -25.68 6.70
N ALA A 108 -23.19 -25.25 7.96
CA ALA A 108 -22.96 -25.97 9.23
C ALA A 108 -21.63 -26.72 9.51
N ALA A 109 -21.06 -26.39 10.69
CA ALA A 109 -20.25 -27.22 11.59
C ALA A 109 -18.74 -27.40 11.32
N ARG A 110 -17.93 -26.47 11.85
CA ARG A 110 -16.77 -26.67 12.75
C ARG A 110 -16.13 -25.30 13.00
N GLY A 111 -15.70 -25.03 14.23
CA GLY A 111 -15.04 -23.77 14.61
C GLY A 111 -13.77 -23.52 13.78
N PRO A 112 -13.32 -22.25 13.67
CA PRO A 112 -12.14 -21.93 12.88
C PRO A 112 -10.93 -22.67 13.41
N ASP A 113 -10.27 -23.34 12.48
CA ASP A 113 -9.04 -24.08 12.64
C ASP A 113 -7.92 -23.11 13.05
N LEU A 114 -7.46 -23.21 14.30
CA LEU A 114 -6.36 -22.39 14.82
C LEU A 114 -5.03 -22.66 14.10
N ASP A 115 -4.95 -23.69 13.26
CA ASP A 115 -3.78 -24.01 12.44
C ASP A 115 -3.60 -23.05 11.25
N ALA A 116 -4.59 -22.23 10.90
CA ALA A 116 -4.48 -21.29 9.77
C ALA A 116 -3.81 -19.94 10.13
N ALA A 117 -3.66 -19.62 11.42
CA ALA A 117 -3.04 -18.36 11.88
C ALA A 117 -1.54 -18.50 12.20
N VAL A 118 -0.98 -19.71 12.13
CA VAL A 118 0.45 -19.95 12.31
C VAL A 118 1.15 -19.74 10.97
N LEU A 119 1.34 -18.48 10.58
CA LEU A 119 2.32 -18.18 9.54
C LEU A 119 3.71 -18.59 10.08
N PRO A 120 4.39 -19.58 9.49
CA PRO A 120 5.76 -19.87 9.88
C PRO A 120 6.57 -18.60 9.60
N TYR A 121 7.02 -17.95 10.66
CA TYR A 121 7.86 -16.76 10.58
C TYR A 121 9.13 -17.15 9.81
N LEU A 122 9.16 -16.81 8.51
CA LEU A 122 10.35 -16.99 7.70
C LEU A 122 11.40 -16.04 8.28
N PRO A 123 12.64 -16.50 8.50
CA PRO A 123 13.70 -15.62 8.96
C PRO A 123 13.84 -14.50 7.92
N ALA A 124 13.57 -13.26 8.35
CA ALA A 124 13.80 -12.08 7.56
C ALA A 124 15.21 -12.14 6.97
N GLU A 125 15.37 -11.72 5.71
CA GLU A 125 16.68 -11.61 5.08
C GLU A 125 17.65 -10.94 6.06
N SER A 126 18.75 -11.63 6.35
CA SER A 126 19.72 -11.11 7.30
C SER A 126 20.18 -9.75 6.79
N PRO A 127 20.11 -8.70 7.63
CA PRO A 127 20.49 -7.36 7.21
C PRO A 127 21.89 -7.41 6.61
N ARG A 128 22.09 -6.72 5.49
CA ARG A 128 23.44 -6.57 4.91
C ARG A 128 24.34 -6.01 6.00
N ASP A 129 25.51 -6.63 6.17
CA ASP A 129 26.47 -6.24 7.20
C ASP A 129 26.75 -4.72 7.11
N GLY A 130 26.47 -3.99 8.19
CA GLY A 130 26.66 -2.54 8.28
C GLY A 130 25.49 -1.64 7.85
N ALA A 131 24.35 -2.19 7.38
CA ALA A 131 23.16 -1.37 7.11
C ALA A 131 22.51 -0.86 8.43
N PRO A 132 21.97 0.37 8.46
CA PRO A 132 21.22 0.86 9.61
C PRO A 132 20.05 -0.07 9.96
N SER A 133 19.83 -0.33 11.25
CA SER A 133 18.69 -1.12 11.70
C SER A 133 17.38 -0.40 11.37
N LEU A 134 16.45 -1.12 10.73
CA LEU A 134 15.07 -0.64 10.52
C LEU A 134 14.18 -0.91 11.74
N GLY A 135 14.75 -1.40 12.86
CA GLY A 135 14.08 -1.59 14.14
C GLY A 135 13.48 -2.98 14.34
N SER A 136 12.79 -3.12 15.46
CA SER A 136 12.00 -4.30 15.83
C SER A 136 10.70 -3.86 16.48
N SER A 137 9.65 -4.66 16.32
CA SER A 137 8.33 -4.42 16.89
C SER A 137 7.69 -5.74 17.30
N LEU A 138 6.63 -5.66 18.10
CA LEU A 138 5.72 -6.79 18.28
C LEU A 138 4.94 -7.00 16.98
N ALA A 139 4.70 -8.25 16.59
CA ALA A 139 3.88 -8.58 15.44
C ALA A 139 2.42 -8.19 15.68
N LEU A 140 1.83 -7.56 14.67
CA LEU A 140 0.43 -7.21 14.65
C LEU A 140 -0.27 -7.93 13.49
N ASP A 141 -1.45 -8.47 13.75
CA ASP A 141 -2.39 -8.93 12.74
C ASP A 141 -3.69 -8.15 12.90
N GLU A 142 -4.08 -7.40 11.88
CA GLU A 142 -5.21 -6.46 11.92
C GLU A 142 -5.22 -5.49 13.13
N GLY A 143 -4.04 -5.21 13.70
CA GLY A 143 -3.87 -4.35 14.88
C GLY A 143 -3.84 -5.09 16.22
N ASP A 144 -4.07 -6.41 16.21
CA ASP A 144 -4.00 -7.27 17.39
C ASP A 144 -2.61 -7.90 17.55
N LEU A 145 -2.17 -8.09 18.79
CA LEU A 145 -0.89 -8.72 19.09
C LEU A 145 -0.91 -10.22 18.77
N VAL A 146 0.10 -10.68 18.05
CA VAL A 146 0.24 -12.08 17.66
C VAL A 146 1.15 -12.83 18.65
N LEU A 147 0.78 -14.05 19.02
CA LEU A 147 1.64 -14.97 19.77
C LEU A 147 2.52 -15.78 18.82
N ASP A 148 3.73 -16.11 19.24
CA ASP A 148 4.58 -17.03 18.50
C ASP A 148 3.95 -18.44 18.47
N GLY A 149 3.92 -19.11 17.32
CA GLY A 149 3.37 -20.47 17.23
C GLY A 149 4.21 -21.52 17.96
N ARG A 150 5.47 -21.19 18.32
CA ARG A 150 6.42 -22.10 18.97
C ARG A 150 6.61 -21.83 20.46
N SER A 151 6.18 -20.67 20.95
CA SER A 151 6.31 -20.24 22.33
C SER A 151 5.05 -19.48 22.77
N LEU A 152 4.77 -19.39 24.08
CA LEU A 152 3.64 -18.57 24.55
C LEU A 152 4.01 -17.08 24.66
N ASP A 153 5.09 -16.66 24.00
CA ASP A 153 5.56 -15.28 23.98
C ASP A 153 4.92 -14.50 22.82
N LEU A 154 5.02 -13.17 22.89
CA LEU A 154 4.59 -12.31 21.79
C LEU A 154 5.55 -12.45 20.60
N ALA A 155 4.99 -12.61 19.41
CA ALA A 155 5.77 -12.68 18.19
C ALA A 155 6.46 -11.33 17.92
N LEU A 156 7.70 -11.38 17.44
CA LEU A 156 8.51 -10.22 17.10
C LEU A 156 8.68 -10.11 15.59
N VAL A 157 8.56 -8.88 15.09
CA VAL A 157 8.91 -8.50 13.74
C VAL A 157 10.18 -7.67 13.76
N VAL A 158 11.07 -7.89 12.78
CA VAL A 158 12.36 -7.18 12.69
C VAL A 158 12.60 -6.63 11.29
N GLY A 159 13.42 -5.58 11.20
CA GLY A 159 13.92 -5.07 9.93
C GLY A 159 12.82 -4.41 9.09
N ALA A 160 12.81 -4.74 7.79
CA ALA A 160 11.90 -4.15 6.81
C ALA A 160 10.42 -4.37 7.15
N GLU A 161 10.07 -5.55 7.67
CA GLU A 161 8.69 -5.88 8.06
C GLU A 161 8.25 -5.07 9.29
N ALA A 162 9.16 -4.85 10.25
CA ALA A 162 8.85 -4.01 11.42
C ALA A 162 8.61 -2.55 11.02
N LEU A 163 9.38 -2.05 10.06
CA LEU A 163 9.15 -0.73 9.49
C LEU A 163 7.83 -0.69 8.70
N ARG A 164 7.56 -1.68 7.84
CA ARG A 164 6.29 -1.76 7.09
C ARG A 164 5.10 -1.70 8.04
N GLN A 165 5.09 -2.54 9.07
CA GLN A 165 4.03 -2.58 10.06
C GLN A 165 3.88 -1.24 10.81
N ALA A 166 4.98 -0.58 11.17
CA ALA A 166 4.94 0.73 11.82
C ALA A 166 4.32 1.81 10.91
N LEU A 167 4.67 1.81 9.63
CA LEU A 167 4.12 2.75 8.65
C LEU A 167 2.64 2.47 8.36
N GLU A 168 2.25 1.20 8.22
CA GLU A 168 0.85 0.79 8.08
C GLU A 168 0.02 1.20 9.29
N LEU A 169 0.53 1.00 10.51
CA LEU A 169 -0.11 1.45 11.74
C LEU A 169 -0.27 2.96 11.78
N GLY A 170 0.75 3.72 11.36
CA GLY A 170 0.67 5.17 11.23
C GLY A 170 -0.45 5.60 10.29
N VAL A 171 -0.57 4.96 9.13
CA VAL A 171 -1.62 5.29 8.16
C VAL A 171 -3.02 4.84 8.62
N ALA A 172 -3.11 3.76 9.39
CA ALA A 172 -4.37 3.28 9.95
C ALA A 172 -4.88 4.15 11.11
N THR A 173 -3.98 4.84 11.82
CA THR A 173 -4.29 5.65 13.00
C THR A 173 -4.77 7.04 12.60
N GLN A 174 -5.88 7.52 13.17
CA GLN A 174 -6.36 8.88 12.92
C GLN A 174 -5.42 9.91 13.56
N ALA A 175 -4.99 10.90 12.79
CA ALA A 175 -4.19 12.01 13.31
C ALA A 175 -4.87 12.67 14.53
N GLY A 176 -4.10 12.85 15.61
CA GLY A 176 -4.59 13.42 16.87
C GLY A 176 -5.28 12.44 17.83
N SER A 177 -5.40 11.16 17.49
CA SER A 177 -5.98 10.16 18.42
C SER A 177 -5.06 9.83 19.59
N ASP A 178 -3.74 9.94 19.40
CA ASP A 178 -2.76 9.82 20.48
C ASP A 178 -2.60 11.16 21.20
N ARG A 179 -2.95 11.20 22.49
CA ARG A 179 -2.90 12.40 23.32
C ARG A 179 -1.48 12.88 23.61
N LEU A 180 -0.49 12.00 23.55
CA LEU A 180 0.90 12.31 23.81
C LEU A 180 1.67 12.58 22.51
N ASN A 181 1.18 12.06 21.39
CA ASN A 181 1.79 12.22 20.08
C ASN A 181 0.75 12.66 19.05
N THR A 182 0.18 13.86 19.23
CA THR A 182 -0.88 14.37 18.36
C THR A 182 -0.52 14.49 16.87
N PRO A 183 0.75 14.68 16.44
CA PRO A 183 1.10 14.68 15.02
C PRO A 183 1.10 13.29 14.36
N PHE A 184 1.10 12.22 15.17
CA PHE A 184 1.10 10.84 14.69
C PHE A 184 -0.27 10.47 14.13
N GLY A 185 -0.24 9.71 13.04
CA GLY A 185 -1.42 9.27 12.33
C GLY A 185 -1.63 9.99 11.01
N PHE A 186 -2.70 9.58 10.33
CA PHE A 186 -3.18 10.09 9.07
C PHE A 186 -4.53 10.78 9.27
N ASP A 187 -4.71 12.00 8.76
CA ASP A 187 -5.95 12.75 8.93
C ASP A 187 -7.03 12.34 7.91
N ARG A 188 -7.79 11.29 8.25
CA ARG A 188 -8.85 10.77 7.39
C ARG A 188 -10.07 11.69 7.40
N LEU A 189 -10.38 12.31 8.53
CA LEU A 189 -11.54 13.18 8.69
C LEU A 189 -11.46 14.41 7.79
N ALA A 190 -10.26 14.97 7.61
CA ALA A 190 -10.04 16.10 6.72
C ALA A 190 -10.38 15.82 5.24
N ILE A 191 -10.30 14.57 4.76
CA ILE A 191 -10.68 14.22 3.38
C ILE A 191 -12.13 14.62 3.11
N SER A 192 -13.03 14.25 4.01
CA SER A 192 -14.46 14.55 3.88
C SER A 192 -14.78 16.04 3.98
N ALA A 193 -13.97 16.79 4.74
CA ALA A 193 -14.18 18.20 5.00
C ALA A 193 -13.70 19.10 3.85
N TYR A 194 -12.58 18.76 3.21
CA TYR A 194 -11.88 19.67 2.29
C TYR A 194 -11.86 19.22 0.83
N ALA A 195 -12.08 17.94 0.54
CA ALA A 195 -11.90 17.40 -0.79
C ALA A 195 -13.22 16.94 -1.42
N HIS A 196 -13.92 17.86 -2.09
CA HIS A 196 -15.27 17.60 -2.61
C HIS A 196 -15.27 16.77 -3.90
N ASP A 197 -14.29 16.99 -4.79
CA ASP A 197 -14.11 16.26 -6.04
C ASP A 197 -12.98 15.21 -5.96
N LEU A 198 -13.01 14.23 -6.88
CA LEU A 198 -12.07 13.12 -6.90
C LEU A 198 -10.59 13.55 -7.09
N PRO A 199 -10.25 14.43 -8.05
CA PRO A 199 -8.89 14.97 -8.17
C PRO A 199 -8.37 15.59 -6.87
N THR A 200 -9.16 16.47 -6.24
CA THR A 200 -8.77 17.11 -4.97
C THR A 200 -8.62 16.08 -3.84
N ARG A 201 -9.44 15.03 -3.80
CA ARG A 201 -9.29 13.93 -2.82
C ARG A 201 -7.99 13.18 -3.00
N LYS A 202 -7.63 12.85 -4.24
CA LYS A 202 -6.37 12.17 -4.54
C LYS A 202 -5.18 13.03 -4.15
N GLU A 203 -5.21 14.32 -4.49
CA GLU A 203 -4.15 15.25 -4.10
C GLU A 203 -4.00 15.33 -2.58
N PHE A 204 -5.12 15.48 -1.86
CA PHE A 204 -5.13 15.50 -0.41
C PHE A 204 -4.60 14.20 0.19
N LEU A 205 -5.06 13.04 -0.31
CA LEU A 205 -4.58 11.72 0.11
C LEU A 205 -3.08 11.58 -0.10
N THR A 206 -2.57 12.02 -1.25
CA THR A 206 -1.14 12.00 -1.57
C THR A 206 -0.35 12.87 -0.60
N MET A 207 -0.74 14.13 -0.41
CA MET A 207 -0.07 15.05 0.51
C MET A 207 -0.04 14.50 1.94
N GLU A 208 -1.18 13.97 2.40
CA GLU A 208 -1.31 13.48 3.77
C GLU A 208 -0.55 12.17 3.99
N LEU A 209 -0.51 11.30 2.98
CA LEU A 209 0.29 10.08 3.01
C LEU A 209 1.77 10.43 3.06
N VAL A 210 2.23 11.37 2.23
CA VAL A 210 3.63 11.85 2.26
C VAL A 210 3.96 12.46 3.62
N ARG A 211 3.10 13.30 4.20
CA ARG A 211 3.28 13.86 5.55
C ARG A 211 3.42 12.76 6.60
N CYS A 212 2.49 11.80 6.60
CA CYS A 212 2.46 10.69 7.56
C CYS A 212 3.73 9.83 7.46
N LEU A 213 4.09 9.38 6.25
CA LEU A 213 5.24 8.50 6.03
C LEU A 213 6.57 9.19 6.31
N SER A 214 6.70 10.47 5.92
CA SER A 214 7.93 11.24 6.13
C SER A 214 8.18 11.60 7.60
N SER A 215 7.20 11.38 8.49
CA SER A 215 7.38 11.59 9.93
C SER A 215 8.24 10.52 10.60
N ASP A 216 8.36 9.34 10.00
CA ASP A 216 9.24 8.27 10.47
C ASP A 216 10.67 8.51 9.98
N ARG A 217 11.62 8.65 10.92
CA ARG A 217 13.03 8.94 10.62
C ARG A 217 13.75 7.84 9.82
N ARG A 218 13.16 6.65 9.71
CA ARG A 218 13.71 5.54 8.93
C ARG A 218 13.33 5.64 7.45
N VAL A 219 12.38 6.49 7.10
CA VAL A 219 12.02 6.84 5.72
C VAL A 219 12.92 7.98 5.27
N THR A 220 13.64 7.80 4.18
CA THR A 220 14.50 8.84 3.59
C THR A 220 13.79 9.63 2.50
N ASP A 221 12.96 8.95 1.71
CA ASP A 221 12.24 9.56 0.60
C ASP A 221 10.94 8.81 0.30
N VAL A 222 9.91 9.54 -0.13
CA VAL A 222 8.67 8.96 -0.67
C VAL A 222 8.71 9.15 -2.18
N ARG A 223 9.22 8.14 -2.89
CA ARG A 223 9.54 8.24 -4.31
C ARG A 223 8.32 8.48 -5.19
N GLU A 224 7.25 7.76 -4.89
CA GLU A 224 6.03 7.82 -5.68
C GLU A 224 4.82 7.42 -4.85
N VAL A 225 3.70 8.11 -5.11
CA VAL A 225 2.37 7.74 -4.63
C VAL A 225 1.48 7.56 -5.84
N PHE A 226 0.78 6.44 -5.92
CA PHE A 226 -0.09 6.11 -7.04
C PHE A 226 -1.36 5.40 -6.56
N PHE A 227 -2.40 5.48 -7.36
CA PHE A 227 -3.72 4.93 -7.06
C PHE A 227 -3.95 3.66 -7.88
N ASP A 228 -4.87 2.82 -7.41
CA ASP A 228 -5.31 1.63 -8.16
C ASP A 228 -5.90 1.96 -9.53
N ASP A 229 -6.48 3.14 -9.71
CA ASP A 229 -7.02 3.61 -10.98
C ASP A 229 -6.03 4.45 -11.83
N ASP A 230 -4.75 4.56 -11.44
CA ASP A 230 -3.72 5.20 -12.27
C ASP A 230 -3.44 4.31 -13.50
N PRO A 231 -3.44 4.85 -14.73
CA PRO A 231 -3.09 4.08 -15.93
C PRO A 231 -1.72 3.39 -15.85
N ARG A 232 -0.79 3.89 -15.03
CA ARG A 232 0.54 3.31 -14.82
C ARG A 232 0.56 2.20 -13.76
N TYR A 233 -0.57 1.87 -13.14
CA TYR A 233 -0.64 0.90 -12.04
C TYR A 233 0.03 -0.44 -12.37
N LEU A 234 -0.20 -0.95 -13.58
CA LEU A 234 0.36 -2.23 -14.05
C LEU A 234 1.86 -2.15 -14.37
N GLU A 235 2.36 -0.98 -14.75
CA GLU A 235 3.80 -0.75 -14.94
C GLU A 235 4.53 -0.78 -13.59
N LEU A 236 3.87 -0.29 -12.54
CA LEU A 236 4.41 -0.22 -11.18
C LEU A 236 4.25 -1.55 -10.40
N ARG A 237 3.39 -2.45 -10.86
CA ARG A 237 3.23 -3.82 -10.33
C ARG A 237 3.45 -4.89 -11.40
N PRO A 238 4.71 -5.14 -11.81
CA PRO A 238 5.02 -6.19 -12.75
C PRO A 238 4.59 -7.56 -12.18
N GLY A 239 3.75 -8.28 -12.92
CA GLY A 239 3.25 -9.61 -12.55
C GLY A 239 1.77 -9.69 -12.17
N LEU A 240 1.05 -8.55 -12.12
CA LEU A 240 -0.40 -8.57 -11.99
C LEU A 240 -1.03 -8.77 -13.38
N ASP A 241 -1.95 -9.74 -13.48
CA ASP A 241 -2.75 -9.94 -14.68
C ASP A 241 -3.75 -8.78 -14.87
N GLU A 242 -3.80 -8.24 -16.09
CA GLU A 242 -4.68 -7.13 -16.49
C GLU A 242 -6.16 -7.43 -16.22
N GLU A 243 -6.59 -8.68 -16.47
CA GLU A 243 -7.99 -9.05 -16.25
C GLU A 243 -8.33 -9.10 -14.76
N THR A 244 -7.42 -9.65 -13.95
CA THR A 244 -7.52 -9.64 -12.49
C THR A 244 -7.56 -8.21 -11.95
N HIS A 245 -6.67 -7.34 -12.42
CA HIS A 245 -6.65 -5.93 -12.03
C HIS A 245 -7.97 -5.22 -12.35
N ARG A 246 -8.52 -5.40 -13.56
CA ARG A 246 -9.80 -4.79 -13.95
C ARG A 246 -10.96 -5.26 -13.07
N ARG A 247 -11.00 -6.54 -12.69
CA ARG A 247 -12.02 -7.08 -11.78
C ARG A 247 -11.89 -6.49 -10.37
N GLU A 248 -10.67 -6.40 -9.86
CA GLU A 248 -10.40 -5.78 -8.55
C GLU A 248 -10.79 -4.30 -8.54
N LEU A 249 -10.44 -3.54 -9.58
CA LEU A 249 -10.79 -2.14 -9.73
C LEU A 249 -12.31 -1.94 -9.79
N ALA A 250 -13.00 -2.76 -10.58
CA ALA A 250 -14.46 -2.70 -10.70
C ALA A 250 -15.14 -2.99 -9.35
N ALA A 251 -14.64 -3.96 -8.59
CA ALA A 251 -15.13 -4.28 -7.25
C ALA A 251 -14.84 -3.14 -6.26
N ALA A 252 -13.64 -2.56 -6.29
CA ALA A 252 -13.25 -1.43 -5.46
C ALA A 252 -14.11 -0.19 -5.74
N HIS A 253 -14.31 0.15 -7.02
CA HIS A 253 -15.19 1.24 -7.45
C HIS A 253 -16.65 1.01 -7.02
N ALA A 254 -17.16 -0.22 -7.14
CA ALA A 254 -18.51 -0.56 -6.67
C ALA A 254 -18.65 -0.39 -5.15
N ALA A 255 -17.61 -0.75 -4.39
CA ALA A 255 -17.53 -0.57 -2.94
C ALA A 255 -17.17 0.87 -2.52
N ARG A 256 -16.87 1.75 -3.48
CA ARG A 256 -16.28 3.08 -3.26
C ARG A 256 -15.01 3.03 -2.41
N VAL A 257 -14.27 1.93 -2.43
CA VAL A 257 -12.99 1.79 -1.74
C VAL A 257 -11.90 2.26 -2.70
N TYR A 258 -11.02 3.15 -2.22
CA TYR A 258 -9.83 3.55 -2.96
C TYR A 258 -8.61 2.91 -2.31
N ALA A 259 -7.74 2.31 -3.13
CA ALA A 259 -6.42 1.90 -2.69
C ALA A 259 -5.37 2.88 -3.19
N VAL A 260 -4.54 3.38 -2.27
CA VAL A 260 -3.37 4.19 -2.57
C VAL A 260 -2.13 3.39 -2.19
N PHE A 261 -1.10 3.50 -3.03
CA PHE A 261 0.16 2.83 -2.88
C PHE A 261 1.26 3.88 -2.77
N ALA A 262 2.24 3.62 -1.91
CA ALA A 262 3.41 4.48 -1.77
C ALA A 262 4.68 3.64 -1.87
N VAL A 263 5.63 4.10 -2.68
CA VAL A 263 6.99 3.57 -2.72
C VAL A 263 7.88 4.46 -1.89
N VAL A 264 8.48 3.90 -0.85
CA VAL A 264 9.36 4.63 0.08
C VAL A 264 10.76 4.05 0.05
N ASP A 265 11.75 4.93 0.00
CA ASP A 265 13.13 4.58 0.27
C ASP A 265 13.42 4.72 1.76
N THR A 266 14.26 3.83 2.26
CA THR A 266 14.60 3.75 3.68
C THR A 266 16.07 4.07 3.92
N ILE A 267 16.42 4.36 5.17
CA ILE A 267 17.81 4.58 5.60
C ILE A 267 18.72 3.37 5.35
N ALA A 268 18.15 2.18 5.14
CA ALA A 268 18.88 0.96 4.78
C ALA A 268 18.98 0.77 3.24
N SER A 269 18.69 1.81 2.45
CA SER A 269 18.67 1.78 0.98
C SER A 269 17.79 0.65 0.41
N THR A 270 16.74 0.31 1.12
CA THR A 270 15.74 -0.70 0.72
C THR A 270 14.44 0.01 0.39
N ALA A 271 13.89 -0.25 -0.79
CA ALA A 271 12.59 0.27 -1.18
C ALA A 271 11.47 -0.60 -0.59
N LEU A 272 10.45 0.04 -0.03
CA LEU A 272 9.24 -0.61 0.47
C LEU A 272 8.02 -0.09 -0.29
N THR A 273 7.09 -0.97 -0.62
CA THR A 273 5.79 -0.58 -1.18
C THR A 273 4.72 -0.78 -0.11
N LEU A 274 4.06 0.30 0.26
CA LEU A 274 2.94 0.30 1.20
C LEU A 274 1.62 0.38 0.44
N ARG A 275 0.58 -0.22 1.00
CA ARG A 275 -0.79 -0.12 0.50
C ARG A 275 -1.68 0.39 1.62
N ALA A 276 -2.33 1.52 1.40
CA ALA A 276 -3.41 1.99 2.25
C ALA A 276 -4.74 1.83 1.53
N ARG A 277 -5.76 1.36 2.26
CA ARG A 277 -7.15 1.30 1.78
C ARG A 277 -8.00 2.27 2.58
N GLY A 278 -8.89 2.97 1.90
CA GLY A 278 -9.87 3.86 2.53
C GLY A 278 -11.25 3.70 1.91
N THR A 279 -12.28 3.77 2.75
CA THR A 279 -13.64 4.08 2.34
C THR A 279 -13.88 5.59 2.55
N PRO A 280 -14.62 6.28 1.67
CA PRO A 280 -15.03 7.66 1.85
C PRO A 280 -15.95 7.84 3.06
#